data_AF-A0A367IGU8-F1
#
_entry.id   AF-A0A367IGU8-F1
#
_cell.length_a   1.000
_cell.length_b   1.000
_cell.length_c   1.000
_cell.angle_alpha   90.00
_cell.angle_beta   90.00
_cell.angle_gamma   90.00
#
_symmetry.space_group_name_H-M   'P 1'
#
loop_
_entity.id
_entity.type
_entity.pdbx_description
1 polymer ?
#
loop_
_entity_poly.entity_id
_entity_poly.type
_entity_poly.pdbx_seq_one_letter_code
_entity_poly.pdbx_strand_id
1 'polypeptide(L)'
;MPDISSTLPDWAIKIHRAHGSPELNDIQDVFHGPLSSRSAGLRKDDIIEIIIDSRAISTGSENIARGMLIGTTRNAVEIMDDAGIFRSIARDVIVEVRLIAHMRVPYLEDREMMTFEKEDMRRRSSMQEKAEQMADGGMDSHLWG
;
A
#
# COMPACT_ATOMS: atom_id res chain seq x y z
N MET A 1 9.06 -3.18 26.95
CA MET A 1 8.18 -2.13 26.38
C MET A 1 6.75 -2.65 26.42
N PRO A 2 5.72 -1.79 26.57
CA PRO A 2 4.34 -2.25 26.48
C PRO A 2 4.09 -2.89 25.11
N ASP A 3 3.31 -3.96 25.09
CA ASP A 3 2.94 -4.66 23.86
C ASP A 3 2.05 -3.75 23.01
N ILE A 4 2.55 -3.31 21.86
CA ILE A 4 1.82 -2.41 20.95
C ILE A 4 0.54 -3.06 20.45
N SER A 5 0.45 -4.39 20.40
CA SER A 5 -0.78 -5.10 20.03
C SER A 5 -1.95 -4.75 20.97
N SER A 6 -1.65 -4.47 22.25
CA SER A 6 -2.64 -4.07 23.26
C SER A 6 -3.10 -2.61 23.14
N THR A 7 -2.46 -1.82 22.28
CA THR A 7 -2.78 -0.40 22.04
C THR A 7 -3.57 -0.17 20.76
N LEU A 8 -3.76 -1.21 19.94
CA LEU A 8 -4.55 -1.13 18.72
C LEU A 8 -6.04 -0.88 19.03
N PRO A 9 -6.72 -0.02 18.25
CA PRO A 9 -8.17 0.10 18.35
C PRO A 9 -8.87 -1.18 17.88
N ASP A 10 -10.06 -1.46 18.40
CA ASP A 10 -10.80 -2.72 18.16
C ASP A 10 -10.94 -3.09 16.67
N TRP A 11 -11.17 -2.09 15.80
CA TRP A 11 -11.29 -2.31 14.36
C TRP A 11 -9.96 -2.76 13.73
N ALA A 12 -8.84 -2.23 14.20
CA ALA A 12 -7.50 -2.58 13.73
C ALA A 12 -7.09 -3.98 14.19
N ILE A 13 -7.52 -4.40 15.39
CA ILE A 13 -7.27 -5.76 15.91
C ILE A 13 -7.87 -6.82 14.96
N LYS A 14 -9.06 -6.57 14.39
CA LYS A 14 -9.66 -7.50 13.43
C LYS A 14 -8.77 -7.70 12.20
N ILE A 15 -8.28 -6.60 11.63
CA ILE A 15 -7.39 -6.61 10.45
C ILE A 15 -6.07 -7.29 10.82
N HIS A 16 -5.47 -6.93 11.95
CA HIS A 16 -4.21 -7.53 12.43
C HIS A 16 -4.32 -9.05 12.57
N ARG A 17 -5.40 -9.55 13.16
CA ARG A 17 -5.66 -11.00 13.29
C ARG A 17 -5.87 -11.69 11.95
N ALA A 18 -6.63 -11.07 11.04
CA ALA A 18 -6.85 -11.62 9.70
C ALA A 18 -5.55 -11.78 8.91
N HIS A 19 -4.56 -10.91 9.16
CA HIS A 19 -3.25 -10.91 8.51
C HIS A 19 -2.17 -11.72 9.25
N GLY A 20 -2.57 -12.61 10.17
CA GLY A 20 -1.63 -13.53 10.83
C GLY A 20 -0.93 -12.97 12.07
N SER A 21 -1.37 -11.81 12.57
CA SER A 21 -0.91 -11.20 13.82
C SER A 21 0.62 -11.01 13.92
N PRO A 22 1.25 -10.26 13.00
CA PRO A 22 2.69 -9.99 13.06
C PRO A 22 3.07 -9.25 14.36
N GLU A 23 4.29 -9.48 14.83
CA GLU A 23 4.88 -8.80 15.99
C GLU A 23 5.13 -7.33 15.68
N LEU A 24 4.40 -6.43 16.33
CA LEU A 24 4.40 -4.99 16.00
C LEU A 24 5.52 -4.21 16.69
N ASN A 25 6.10 -4.77 17.75
CA ASN A 25 7.10 -4.08 18.58
C ASN A 25 8.40 -3.80 17.82
N ASP A 26 8.75 -4.68 16.87
CA ASP A 26 10.00 -4.59 16.10
C ASP A 26 9.87 -3.77 14.81
N ILE A 27 8.65 -3.31 14.47
CA ILE A 27 8.33 -2.78 13.14
C ILE A 27 8.06 -1.26 13.16
N GLN A 28 8.41 -0.57 14.25
CA GLN A 28 8.12 0.85 14.46
C GLN A 28 8.99 1.81 13.63
N ASP A 29 8.50 3.04 13.49
CA ASP A 29 9.29 4.13 12.92
C ASP A 29 10.41 4.58 13.87
N VAL A 30 11.55 4.93 13.28
CA VAL A 30 12.75 5.44 13.97
C VAL A 30 13.06 6.83 13.42
N PHE A 31 12.62 7.87 14.13
CA PHE A 31 12.76 9.26 13.68
C PHE A 31 14.12 9.90 14.01
N HIS A 32 14.83 9.37 15.01
CA HIS A 32 16.04 9.98 15.57
C HIS A 32 17.25 9.04 15.47
N GLY A 33 18.46 9.61 15.47
CA GLY A 33 19.73 8.86 15.33
C GLY A 33 20.43 9.09 13.98
N PRO A 34 21.44 8.27 13.64
CA PRO A 34 22.11 8.32 12.33
C PRO A 34 21.12 8.17 11.17
N LEU A 35 21.33 8.87 10.06
CA LEU A 35 20.42 8.81 8.90
C LEU A 35 20.23 7.38 8.37
N SER A 36 21.26 6.54 8.47
CA SER A 36 21.22 5.14 8.03
C SER A 36 20.31 4.24 8.87
N SER A 37 19.97 4.64 10.09
CA SER A 37 19.10 3.87 10.99
C SER A 37 17.70 4.46 11.11
N ARG A 38 17.41 5.56 10.41
CA ARG A 38 16.08 6.16 10.43
C ARG A 38 15.18 5.41 9.46
N SER A 39 13.99 5.08 9.91
CA SER A 39 12.93 4.46 9.12
C SER A 39 11.65 5.23 9.39
N ALA A 40 11.01 5.74 8.35
CA ALA A 40 9.77 6.49 8.45
C ALA A 40 8.95 6.32 7.17
N GLY A 41 7.63 6.31 7.31
CA GLY A 41 6.70 6.41 6.19
C GLY A 41 5.80 5.20 5.99
N LEU A 42 4.78 5.38 5.15
CA LEU A 42 3.76 4.38 4.91
C LEU A 42 4.29 3.23 4.05
N ARG A 43 3.99 2.00 4.47
CA ARG A 43 4.34 0.75 3.80
C ARG A 43 3.06 0.07 3.35
N LYS A 44 3.19 -0.81 2.36
CA LYS A 44 2.06 -1.65 1.94
C LYS A 44 1.61 -2.51 3.11
N ASP A 45 0.30 -2.72 3.21
CA ASP A 45 -0.36 -3.48 4.25
C ASP A 45 -0.38 -2.78 5.63
N ASP A 46 0.11 -1.54 5.75
CA ASP A 46 0.01 -0.77 7.00
C ASP A 46 -1.44 -0.44 7.36
N ILE A 47 -1.76 -0.46 8.66
CA ILE A 47 -3.06 -0.05 9.16
C ILE A 47 -3.07 1.46 9.29
N ILE A 48 -4.01 2.13 8.60
CA ILE A 48 -4.11 3.58 8.55
C ILE A 48 -5.53 4.08 8.83
N GLU A 49 -5.60 5.32 9.30
CA GLU A 49 -6.80 6.12 9.41
C GLU A 49 -6.67 7.34 8.49
N ILE A 50 -7.69 7.62 7.69
CA ILE A 50 -7.74 8.72 6.73
C ILE A 50 -8.86 9.66 7.15
N ILE A 51 -8.53 10.92 7.33
CA ILE A 51 -9.51 11.99 7.58
C ILE A 51 -9.79 12.69 6.26
N ILE A 52 -11.07 12.73 5.90
CA ILE A 52 -11.59 13.28 4.66
C ILE A 52 -12.20 14.67 4.94
N ASP A 53 -12.09 15.57 3.98
CA ASP A 53 -12.77 16.86 4.00
C ASP A 53 -14.28 16.64 4.10
N SER A 54 -14.90 17.18 5.15
CA SER A 54 -16.34 17.02 5.39
C SER A 54 -17.20 17.64 4.29
N ARG A 55 -16.66 18.58 3.50
CA ARG A 55 -17.36 19.19 2.35
C ARG A 55 -17.46 18.25 1.15
N ALA A 56 -16.61 17.24 1.09
CA ALA A 56 -16.56 16.27 -0.02
C ALA A 56 -17.47 15.06 0.21
N ILE A 57 -18.12 14.96 1.37
CA ILE A 57 -18.98 13.83 1.74
C ILE A 57 -20.41 14.30 2.03
N SER A 58 -21.37 13.38 1.94
CA SER A 58 -22.77 13.65 2.24
C SER A 58 -22.96 14.06 3.70
N THR A 59 -23.81 15.06 3.95
CA THR A 59 -24.16 15.51 5.30
C THR A 59 -24.62 14.34 6.16
N GLY A 60 -24.00 14.17 7.33
CA GLY A 60 -24.29 13.08 8.27
C GLY A 60 -23.48 11.80 8.03
N SER A 61 -22.60 11.76 7.03
CA SER A 61 -21.64 10.66 6.83
C SER A 61 -20.39 10.85 7.69
N GLU A 62 -19.77 9.76 8.12
CA GLU A 62 -18.48 9.83 8.79
C GLU A 62 -17.38 10.28 7.82
N ASN A 63 -16.55 11.24 8.26
CA ASN A 63 -15.42 11.75 7.50
C ASN A 63 -14.12 11.00 7.78
N ILE A 64 -14.22 9.82 8.37
CA ILE A 64 -13.08 8.98 8.72
C ILE A 64 -13.20 7.68 7.94
N ALA A 65 -12.14 7.32 7.23
CA ALA A 65 -11.98 6.01 6.62
C ALA A 65 -10.84 5.27 7.32
N ARG A 66 -11.02 3.99 7.59
CA ARG A 66 -10.08 3.16 8.35
C ARG A 66 -9.87 1.87 7.60
N GLY A 67 -8.64 1.37 7.62
CA GLY A 67 -8.35 0.12 6.94
C GLY A 67 -6.88 -0.12 6.76
N MET A 68 -6.59 -1.20 6.04
CA MET A 68 -5.27 -1.58 5.62
C MET A 68 -4.93 -0.92 4.29
N LEU A 69 -3.74 -0.35 4.17
CA LEU A 69 -3.24 0.29 2.97
C LEU A 69 -2.93 -0.75 1.89
N ILE A 70 -3.67 -0.70 0.79
CA ILE A 70 -3.46 -1.57 -0.38
C ILE A 70 -2.49 -0.93 -1.36
N GLY A 71 -2.66 0.37 -1.59
CA GLY A 71 -1.93 1.07 -2.63
C GLY A 71 -2.03 2.58 -2.53
N THR A 72 -1.05 3.25 -3.11
CA THR A 72 -0.99 4.69 -3.24
C THR A 72 -0.78 5.04 -4.71
N THR A 73 -1.87 5.39 -5.41
CA THR A 73 -1.78 5.83 -6.81
C THR A 73 -1.54 7.33 -6.88
N ARG A 74 -1.32 7.90 -8.07
CA ARG A 74 -1.11 9.36 -8.22
C ARG A 74 -2.29 10.18 -7.68
N ASN A 75 -3.51 9.67 -7.81
CA ASN A 75 -4.73 10.43 -7.53
C ASN A 75 -5.57 9.84 -6.39
N ALA A 76 -5.23 8.65 -5.89
CA ALA A 76 -5.99 8.01 -4.83
C ALA A 76 -5.11 7.30 -3.79
N VAL A 77 -5.70 7.11 -2.61
CA VAL A 77 -5.24 6.19 -1.58
C VAL A 77 -6.25 5.05 -1.51
N GLU A 78 -5.76 3.83 -1.61
CA GLU A 78 -6.58 2.62 -1.69
C GLU A 78 -6.43 1.83 -0.39
N ILE A 79 -7.55 1.56 0.27
CA ILE A 79 -7.58 0.82 1.52
C ILE A 79 -8.57 -0.34 1.45
N MET A 80 -8.36 -1.35 2.28
CA MET A 80 -9.35 -2.37 2.61
C MET A 80 -9.82 -2.15 4.04
N ASP A 81 -11.12 -1.93 4.24
CA ASP A 81 -11.67 -1.68 5.59
C ASP A 81 -11.81 -2.96 6.42
N ASP A 82 -12.29 -2.83 7.67
CA ASP A 82 -12.44 -3.96 8.60
C ASP A 82 -13.58 -4.92 8.24
N ALA A 83 -14.41 -4.56 7.25
CA ALA A 83 -15.39 -5.45 6.63
C ALA A 83 -14.85 -6.18 5.39
N GLY A 84 -13.58 -5.95 5.04
CA GLY A 84 -12.96 -6.51 3.84
C GLY A 84 -13.39 -5.81 2.54
N ILE A 85 -13.97 -4.61 2.63
CA ILE A 85 -14.42 -3.85 1.47
C ILE A 85 -13.28 -2.97 0.98
N PHE A 86 -13.01 -3.05 -0.33
CA PHE A 86 -12.07 -2.17 -0.99
C PHE A 86 -12.65 -0.75 -1.14
N ARG A 87 -11.87 0.26 -0.77
CA ARG A 87 -12.23 1.67 -0.88
C ARG A 87 -11.09 2.45 -1.53
N SER A 88 -11.40 3.17 -2.60
CA SER A 88 -10.49 4.11 -3.26
C SER A 88 -10.92 5.53 -2.91
N ILE A 89 -10.02 6.29 -2.27
CA ILE A 89 -10.29 7.64 -1.77
C ILE A 89 -9.43 8.61 -2.56
N ALA A 90 -10.06 9.62 -3.18
CA ALA A 90 -9.35 10.63 -3.96
C ALA A 90 -8.43 11.47 -3.06
N ARG A 91 -7.21 11.77 -3.53
CA ARG A 91 -6.20 12.46 -2.71
C ARG A 91 -6.52 13.92 -2.44
N ASP A 92 -7.25 14.57 -3.31
CA ASP A 92 -7.66 15.98 -3.22
C ASP A 92 -8.66 16.24 -2.10
N VAL A 93 -9.35 15.20 -1.61
CA VAL A 93 -10.29 15.28 -0.49
C VAL A 93 -9.70 14.81 0.84
N ILE A 94 -8.45 14.34 0.86
CA ILE A 94 -7.79 13.86 2.08
C ILE A 94 -7.19 15.04 2.84
N VAL A 95 -7.56 15.16 4.11
CA VAL A 95 -7.01 16.16 5.03
C VAL A 95 -5.78 15.61 5.77
N GLU A 96 -5.86 14.36 6.24
CA GLU A 96 -4.79 13.74 7.05
C GLU A 96 -4.78 12.22 6.83
N VAL A 97 -3.59 11.61 6.84
CA VAL A 97 -3.40 10.16 6.94
C VAL A 97 -2.60 9.87 8.19
N ARG A 98 -3.19 9.10 9.11
CA ARG A 98 -2.57 8.64 10.34
C ARG A 98 -2.18 7.18 10.20
N LEU A 99 -0.92 6.90 10.49
CA LEU A 99 -0.46 5.53 10.68
C LEU A 99 -0.94 5.04 12.05
N ILE A 100 -1.61 3.89 12.07
CA ILE A 100 -2.05 3.22 13.30
C ILE A 100 -1.04 2.15 13.70
N ALA A 101 -0.61 1.33 12.74
CA ALA A 101 0.45 0.35 12.94
C ALA A 101 1.08 -0.09 11.63
N HIS A 102 2.39 -0.34 11.67
CA HIS A 102 3.06 -1.05 10.59
C HIS A 102 2.80 -2.54 10.66
N MET A 103 2.51 -3.15 9.51
CA MET A 103 2.26 -4.59 9.43
C MET A 103 3.40 -5.37 8.75
N ARG A 104 4.35 -4.65 8.14
CA ARG A 104 5.50 -5.23 7.44
C ARG A 104 6.79 -4.54 7.83
N VAL A 105 7.87 -5.33 7.82
CA VAL A 105 9.24 -4.82 7.94
C VAL A 105 9.52 -3.79 6.85
N PRO A 106 10.47 -2.86 7.09
CA PRO A 106 10.88 -1.89 6.06
C PRO A 106 11.24 -2.60 4.76
N TYR A 107 10.99 -1.95 3.62
CA TYR A 107 11.19 -2.52 2.28
C TYR A 107 12.56 -3.20 2.09
N LEU A 108 13.63 -2.61 2.64
CA LEU A 108 14.99 -3.14 2.53
C LEU A 108 15.19 -4.50 3.21
N GLU A 109 14.33 -4.82 4.18
CA GLU A 109 14.36 -6.05 4.97
C GLU A 109 13.28 -7.06 4.52
N ASP A 110 12.32 -6.62 3.70
CA ASP A 110 11.23 -7.46 3.20
C ASP A 110 11.70 -8.29 1.98
N ARG A 111 12.22 -9.49 2.27
CA ARG A 111 12.65 -10.45 1.25
C ARG A 111 11.53 -10.88 0.32
N GLU A 112 10.30 -11.01 0.82
CA GLU A 112 9.14 -11.44 0.05
C GLU A 112 8.75 -10.36 -0.96
N MET A 113 8.69 -9.11 -0.52
CA MET A 113 8.43 -7.95 -1.39
C MET A 113 9.50 -7.83 -2.48
N MET A 114 10.77 -7.92 -2.10
CA MET A 114 11.88 -7.85 -3.07
C MET A 114 11.83 -8.99 -4.11
N THR A 115 11.40 -10.19 -3.72
CA THR A 115 11.18 -11.28 -4.68
C THR A 115 10.00 -11.01 -5.59
N PHE A 116 8.89 -10.52 -5.04
CA PHE A 116 7.68 -10.22 -5.79
C PHE A 116 7.92 -9.14 -6.86
N GLU A 117 8.59 -8.04 -6.53
CA GLU A 117 8.88 -6.98 -7.49
C GLU A 117 9.84 -7.43 -8.60
N LYS A 118 10.84 -8.24 -8.27
CA LYS A 118 11.74 -8.85 -9.27
C LYS A 118 10.98 -9.72 -10.25
N GLU A 119 10.01 -10.49 -9.77
CA GLU A 119 9.15 -11.30 -10.64
C GLU A 119 8.21 -10.44 -11.47
N ASP A 120 7.62 -9.39 -10.89
CA ASP A 120 6.71 -8.50 -11.62
C ASP A 120 7.44 -7.73 -12.74
N MET A 121 8.65 -7.23 -12.46
CA MET A 121 9.51 -6.62 -13.49
C MET A 121 9.82 -7.60 -14.62
N ARG A 122 10.13 -8.86 -14.29
CA ARG A 122 10.33 -9.92 -15.30
C ARG A 122 9.07 -10.17 -16.13
N ARG A 123 7.88 -10.22 -15.51
CA ARG A 123 6.62 -10.38 -16.24
C ARG A 123 6.36 -9.22 -17.18
N ARG A 124 6.50 -7.97 -16.73
CA ARG A 124 6.31 -6.79 -17.58
C ARG A 124 7.27 -6.76 -18.76
N SER A 125 8.55 -7.05 -18.53
CA SER A 125 9.55 -7.15 -19.59
C SER A 125 9.19 -8.23 -20.62
N SER A 126 8.75 -9.41 -20.16
CA SER A 126 8.34 -10.50 -21.07
C SER A 126 7.07 -10.18 -21.87
N MET A 127 6.14 -9.41 -21.30
CA MET A 127 4.94 -8.96 -22.03
C MET A 127 5.27 -7.89 -23.06
N GLN A 128 6.17 -6.95 -22.72
CA GLN A 128 6.65 -5.94 -23.66
C GLN A 128 7.39 -6.59 -24.83
N GLU A 129 8.29 -7.54 -24.56
CA GLU A 129 9.01 -8.29 -25.61
C GLU A 129 8.06 -9.04 -26.55
N LYS A 130 7.03 -9.69 -26.00
CA LYS A 130 5.98 -10.35 -26.81
C LYS A 130 5.16 -9.36 -27.64
N ALA A 131 4.87 -8.18 -27.10
CA ALA A 131 4.16 -7.13 -27.83
C ALA A 131 5.02 -6.58 -28.99
N GLU A 132 6.32 -6.41 -28.79
CA GLU A 132 7.28 -5.99 -29.83
C GLU A 132 7.42 -7.07 -30.92
N GLN A 133 7.54 -8.35 -30.57
CA GLN A 133 7.57 -9.45 -31.55
C GLN A 133 6.27 -9.56 -32.38
N MET A 134 5.11 -9.30 -31.76
CA MET A 134 3.83 -9.27 -32.48
C MET A 134 3.68 -8.03 -33.37
N ALA A 135 4.30 -6.91 -33.01
CA ALA A 135 4.31 -5.69 -33.82
C ALA A 135 5.26 -5.80 -35.03
N ASP A 136 6.45 -6.40 -34.86
CA ASP A 136 7.42 -6.63 -35.94
C ASP A 136 6.95 -7.72 -36.93
N GLY A 137 6.13 -8.68 -36.48
CA GLY A 137 5.53 -9.70 -37.35
C GLY A 137 4.47 -9.19 -38.35
N GLY A 138 4.12 -7.90 -38.30
CA GLY A 138 3.11 -7.26 -39.16
C GLY A 138 3.65 -6.49 -40.37
N MET A 139 4.98 -6.41 -40.56
CA MET A 139 5.59 -5.64 -41.66
C MET A 139 6.56 -6.45 -42.53
N ASP A 140 6.24 -7.70 -42.83
CA ASP A 140 6.86 -8.39 -43.97
C ASP A 140 5.87 -8.43 -45.14
N SER A 141 5.58 -7.24 -45.69
CA SER A 141 4.91 -7.12 -46.99
C SER A 141 5.89 -6.58 -48.00
N HIS A 142 6.24 -7.44 -48.95
CA HIS A 142 6.96 -7.13 -50.19
C HIS A 142 6.29 -5.96 -50.94
N LEU A 143 6.71 -4.73 -50.66
CA LEU A 143 6.26 -3.52 -51.38
C LEU A 143 7.46 -2.65 -51.74
N TRP A 144 8.43 -3.24 -52.45
CA TRP A 144 9.28 -2.53 -53.40
C TRP A 144 9.57 -3.48 -54.56
N GLY A 145 8.75 -3.36 -55.61
CA GLY A 145 8.80 -4.09 -56.87
C GLY A 145 7.64 -3.69 -57.75
#